data_AF-A0A0G1NG88-F1
#
_entry.id   AF-A0A0G1NG88-F1
#
_cell.length_a   1.000
_cell.length_b   1.000
_cell.length_c   1.000
_cell.angle_alpha   90.00
_cell.angle_beta   90.00
_cell.angle_gamma   90.00
#
_symmetry.space_group_name_H-M   'P 1'
#
loop_
_entity.id
_entity.type
_entity.pdbx_description
1 polymer ?
#
loop_
_entity_poly.entity_id
_entity_poly.type
_entity_poly.pdbx_seq_one_letter_code
_entity_poly.pdbx_strand_id
1 'polypeptide(L)' 'MENRQIDNKKTKQVRIDAGYHRLLRKEAADSGRTIKKVLEDYIVEMLGVIDEKSE' A
#
# COMPACT_ATOMS: atom_id res chain seq x y z
N MET A 1 7.99 16.88 21.56
CA MET A 1 8.11 16.20 20.24
C MET A 1 7.76 14.75 20.45
N GLU A 2 6.69 14.26 19.83
CA GLU A 2 6.39 12.83 19.83
C GLU A 2 7.39 12.12 18.91
N ASN A 3 8.13 11.16 19.45
CA ASN A 3 9.02 10.32 18.66
C ASN A 3 8.18 9.29 17.89
N ARG A 4 7.87 9.58 16.63
CA ARG A 4 7.18 8.65 15.71
C ARG A 4 8.20 7.65 15.16
N GLN A 5 8.66 6.75 16.01
CA GLN A 5 9.56 5.69 15.57
C GLN A 5 8.80 4.75 14.63
N ILE A 6 9.28 4.61 13.39
CA ILE A 6 8.70 3.69 12.41
C ILE A 6 8.99 2.26 12.88
N ASP A 7 7.94 1.46 13.04
CA ASP A 7 8.08 0.03 13.35
C ASP A 7 8.58 -0.72 12.11
N ASN A 8 9.88 -0.99 12.07
CA ASN A 8 10.55 -1.71 10.98
C ASN A 8 10.18 -3.20 10.88
N LYS A 9 9.53 -3.77 11.92
CA LYS A 9 9.03 -5.15 11.85
C LYS A 9 7.77 -5.21 11.00
N LYS A 10 6.87 -4.24 11.17
CA LYS A 10 5.58 -4.15 10.45
C LYS A 10 5.63 -3.32 9.17
N THR A 11 6.63 -2.46 9.03
CA THR A 11 6.79 -1.57 7.87
C THR A 11 7.92 -2.05 6.99
N LYS A 12 7.64 -2.25 5.70
CA LYS A 12 8.66 -2.55 4.68
C LYS A 12 8.71 -1.43 3.66
N GLN A 13 9.92 -1.00 3.32
CA GLN A 13 10.13 -0.04 2.25
C GLN A 13 10.11 -0.78 0.92
N VAL A 14 9.24 -0.36 0.01
CA VAL A 14 9.12 -0.93 -1.34
C VAL A 14 9.68 0.08 -2.33
N ARG A 15 10.61 -0.35 -3.18
CA ARG A 15 11.09 0.45 -4.30
C ARG A 15 10.17 0.21 -5.49
N ILE A 16 9.59 1.28 -6.02
CA ILE A 16 8.68 1.26 -7.15
C ILE A 16 9.30 2.13 -8.24
N ASP A 17 9.27 1.65 -9.48
CA ASP A 17 9.70 2.46 -10.62
C ASP A 17 8.90 3.77 -10.69
N ALA A 18 9.54 4.83 -11.19
CA ALA A 18 8.95 6.16 -11.22
C ALA A 18 7.66 6.21 -12.08
N GLY A 19 7.59 5.43 -13.17
CA GLY A 19 6.40 5.33 -14.01
C GLY A 19 5.23 4.71 -13.25
N TYR A 20 5.44 3.55 -12.63
CA TYR A 20 4.42 2.87 -11.83
C TYR A 20 3.99 3.69 -10.62
N HIS A 21 4.92 4.39 -9.96
CA HIS A 21 4.57 5.27 -8.83
C HIS A 21 3.66 6.42 -9.27
N ARG A 22 3.86 7.00 -10.47
CA ARG A 22 2.96 8.01 -11.02
C ARG A 22 1.56 7.46 -11.30
N LEU A 23 1.47 6.25 -11.85
CA LEU A 23 0.20 5.59 -12.09
C LEU A 23 -0.56 5.32 -10.79
N LEU A 24 0.12 4.76 -9.79
CA LEU A 24 -0.46 4.54 -8.45
C LEU A 24 -0.94 5.84 -7.80
N ARG A 25 -0.20 6.94 -7.98
CA ARG A 25 -0.62 8.25 -7.46
C ARG A 25 -1.89 8.76 -8.12
N LYS A 26 -2.03 8.56 -9.43
CA LYS A 26 -3.25 8.93 -10.17
C LYS A 26 -4.44 8.10 -9.68
N GLU A 27 -4.28 6.78 -9.61
CA GLU A 27 -5.33 5.87 -9.13
C GLU A 27 -5.77 6.18 -7.70
N ALA A 28 -4.81 6.45 -6.82
CA ALA A 28 -5.07 6.87 -5.44
C ALA A 28 -5.88 8.19 -5.38
N ALA A 29 -5.55 9.17 -6.23
CA ALA A 29 -6.29 10.43 -6.30
C ALA A 29 -7.71 10.22 -6.85
N ASP A 30 -7.86 9.44 -7.92
CA ASP A 30 -9.15 9.19 -8.58
C ASP A 30 -10.10 8.40 -7.67
N SER A 31 -9.57 7.47 -6.88
CA SER A 31 -10.35 6.67 -5.91
C SER A 31 -10.51 7.32 -4.53
N GLY A 32 -9.85 8.45 -4.25
CA GLY A 32 -9.83 9.08 -2.94
C GLY A 32 -9.13 8.24 -1.85
N ARG A 33 -8.23 7.33 -2.24
CA ARG A 33 -7.51 6.41 -1.34
C ARG A 33 -6.05 6.79 -1.23
N THR A 34 -5.33 6.17 -0.30
CA THR A 34 -3.88 6.35 -0.19
C THR A 34 -3.14 5.41 -1.14
N ILE A 35 -1.96 5.83 -1.62
CA ILE A 35 -1.08 4.97 -2.44
C ILE A 35 -0.81 3.64 -1.75
N LYS A 36 -0.63 3.66 -0.42
CA LYS A 36 -0.45 2.44 0.39
C LYS A 36 -1.61 1.48 0.20
N LYS A 37 -2.85 1.95 0.36
CA LYS A 37 -4.03 1.08 0.31
C LYS A 37 -4.25 0.51 -1.09
N VAL A 38 -4.06 1.32 -2.12
CA VAL A 38 -4.13 0.87 -3.52
C VAL A 38 -3.08 -0.21 -3.81
N LEU A 39 -1.84 -0.01 -3.35
CA LEU A 39 -0.77 -0.99 -3.54
C LEU A 39 -1.04 -2.29 -2.77
N GLU A 40 -1.49 -2.20 -1.53
CA GLU A 40 -1.83 -3.38 -0.72
C GLU A 40 -2.95 -4.21 -1.37
N ASP A 41 -3.99 -3.57 -1.89
CA ASP A 41 -5.10 -4.26 -2.53
C ASP A 41 -4.64 -5.02 -3.80
N TYR A 42 -3.79 -4.42 -4.63
CA TYR A 42 -3.21 -5.12 -5.79
C TYR A 42 -2.35 -6.32 -5.38
N ILE A 43 -1.58 -6.20 -4.29
CA ILE A 43 -0.77 -7.30 -3.79
C ILE A 43 -1.66 -8.43 -3.29
N VAL A 44 -2.74 -8.12 -2.56
CA VAL A 44 -3.72 -9.10 -2.06
C VAL A 44 -4.40 -9.83 -3.23
N GLU A 45 -4.85 -9.08 -4.23
CA GLU A 45 -5.47 -9.63 -5.44
C GLU A 45 -4.51 -10.56 -6.19
N MET A 46 -3.26 -10.14 -6.38
CA MET A 46 -2.25 -10.93 -7.10
C MET A 46 -1.84 -12.21 -6.35
N LEU A 47 -1.77 -12.15 -5.02
CA LEU A 47 -1.44 -13.30 -4.20
C LEU A 47 -2.64 -14.24 -3.99
N GLY A 48 -3.84 -13.86 -4.43
CA GLY A 48 -5.07 -14.62 -4.20
C GLY A 48 -5.36 -14.81 -2.71
N VAL A 49 -4.91 -13.87 -1.87
CA VAL A 49 -5.16 -13.94 -0.42
C VAL A 49 -6.61 -13.58 -0.20
N ILE A 50 -7.45 -14.60 -0.06
CA ILE A 50 -8.80 -14.44 0.48
C ILE A 50 -8.60 -14.08 1.95
N ASP A 51 -9.05 -12.90 2.35
CA ASP A 51 -8.97 -12.46 3.74
C ASP A 51 -9.87 -13.36 4.60
N GLU A 52 -9.28 -14.40 5.23
CA GLU A 52 -9.99 -15.34 6.12
C GLU A 52 -10.40 -14.70 7.47
N LYS A 53 -10.33 -13.38 7.63
CA LYS A 53 -10.74 -12.70 8.88
C LYS A 53 -11.69 -11.54 8.62
N SER A 54 -12.85 -11.88 8.06
CA SER A 54 -14.08 -11.15 8.33
C SER A 54 -14.84 -11.85 9.46
N GLU A 55 -14.34 -11.77 10.70
CA GLU A 55 -15.09 -12.04 11.95
C GLU A 55 -15.01 -10.83 12.87
#